data_AF-A0A379WSI0-F1
#
_entry.id   AF-A0A379WSI0-F1
#
_cell.length_a   1.000
_cell.length_b   1.000
_cell.length_c   1.000
_cell.angle_alpha   90.00
_cell.angle_beta   90.00
_cell.angle_gamma   90.00
#
_symmetry.space_group_name_H-M   'P 1'
#
loop_
_entity.id
_entity.type
_entity.pdbx_description
1 polymer ?
#
loop_
_entity_poly.entity_id
_entity_poly.type
_entity_poly.pdbx_seq_one_letter_code
_entity_poly.pdbx_strand_id
1 'polypeptide(L)' 'MIETDDALASLCEAVRACPAIALDTEFVRTRTYYPQLGLIQLFDGANVALIDPLGISDCRR' A
#
# COMPACT_ATOMS: atom_id res chain seq x y z
N MET A 1 6.76 -4.13 6.31
CA MET A 1 5.53 -4.82 5.88
C MET A 1 4.39 -4.24 6.69
N ILE A 2 3.31 -3.82 6.05
CA ILE A 2 2.14 -3.16 6.65
C ILE A 2 0.92 -4.01 6.28
N GLU A 3 0.31 -4.63 7.28
CA GLU A 3 -0.76 -5.63 7.11
C GLU A 3 -2.02 -5.27 7.90
N THR A 4 -2.00 -4.17 8.66
CA THR A 4 -3.12 -3.73 9.51
C THR A 4 -3.45 -2.28 9.25
N ASP A 5 -4.73 -1.94 9.47
CA ASP A 5 -5.24 -0.57 9.29
C ASP A 5 -4.49 0.43 10.17
N ASP A 6 -4.16 0.07 11.42
CA ASP A 6 -3.43 0.95 12.36
C ASP A 6 -2.00 1.25 11.90
N ALA A 7 -1.32 0.23 11.34
CA ALA A 7 0.03 0.38 10.81
C ALA A 7 0.02 1.25 9.54
N LEU A 8 -1.01 1.09 8.70
CA LEU A 8 -1.22 1.95 7.52
C LEU A 8 -1.50 3.40 7.93
N ALA A 9 -2.35 3.62 8.93
CA ALA A 9 -2.63 4.97 9.44
C ALA A 9 -1.36 5.65 9.97
N SER A 10 -0.54 4.90 10.72
CA SER A 10 0.75 5.41 11.23
C SER A 10 1.73 5.77 10.09
N LEU A 11 1.78 4.94 9.05
CA LEU A 11 2.58 5.22 7.85
C LEU A 11 2.08 6.49 7.16
N CYS A 12 0.77 6.64 6.98
CA CYS A 12 0.18 7.82 6.36
C CYS A 12 0.55 9.10 7.11
N GLU A 13 0.49 9.12 8.45
CA GLU A 13 0.90 10.29 9.22
C GLU A 13 2.40 10.60 9.08
N ALA A 14 3.27 9.58 9.04
CA ALA A 14 4.70 9.80 8.83
C ALA A 14 4.99 10.39 7.45
N VAL A 15 4.33 9.85 6.41
CA VAL A 15 4.54 10.21 5.01
C VAL A 15 3.96 11.59 4.66
N ARG A 16 2.97 12.08 5.42
CA ARG A 16 2.40 13.43 5.23
C ARG A 16 3.42 14.56 5.37
N ALA A 17 4.50 14.34 6.11
CA ALA A 17 5.59 15.30 6.23
C ALA A 17 6.56 15.27 5.04
N CYS A 18 6.49 14.25 4.18
CA CYS A 18 7.37 14.11 3.03
C CYS A 18 6.90 14.99 1.85
N PRO A 19 7.83 15.67 1.15
CA PRO A 19 7.48 16.56 0.04
C PRO A 19 6.97 15.80 -1.20
N ALA A 20 7.36 14.53 -1.35
CA ALA A 20 6.91 13.66 -2.42
C ALA A 20 7.05 12.20 -1.98
N ILE A 21 6.26 11.33 -2.61
CA ILE A 21 6.35 9.88 -2.48
C ILE A 21 6.32 9.20 -3.84
N ALA A 22 7.04 8.09 -3.95
CA ALA A 22 6.89 7.16 -5.05
C ALA A 22 5.95 6.03 -4.66
N LEU A 23 5.09 5.64 -5.59
CA LEU A 23 4.10 4.57 -5.44
C LEU A 23 4.20 3.60 -6.62
N ASP A 24 4.17 2.31 -6.32
CA ASP A 24 4.01 1.26 -7.30
C ASP A 24 3.03 0.19 -6.80
N THR A 25 2.42 -0.55 -7.72
CA THR A 25 1.40 -1.56 -7.39
C THR A 25 1.65 -2.84 -8.12
N GLU A 26 1.61 -3.95 -7.38
CA GLU A 26 1.71 -5.29 -7.92
C GLU A 26 0.32 -5.95 -7.90
N PHE A 27 -0.05 -6.59 -9.01
CA PHE A 27 -1.33 -7.28 -9.15
C PHE A 27 -1.18 -8.62 -9.84
N VAL A 28 -2.04 -9.57 -9.48
CA VAL A 28 -2.04 -10.89 -10.14
C VAL A 28 -2.84 -10.78 -11.44
N ARG A 29 -2.23 -11.18 -12.56
CA ARG A 29 -2.92 -11.26 -13.85
C ARG A 29 -3.84 -12.47 -13.88
N THR A 30 -5.12 -12.25 -13.59
CA THR A 30 -6.18 -13.27 -13.70
C THR A 30 -7.27 -12.82 -14.69
N ARG A 31 -8.17 -13.74 -15.07
CA ARG A 31 -9.31 -13.44 -15.95
C ARG A 31 -10.52 -12.92 -15.15
N THR A 32 -10.30 -11.93 -14.29
CA THR A 32 -11.35 -11.24 -13.53
C THR A 32 -11.62 -9.86 -14.13
N TYR A 33 -12.82 -9.33 -13.92
CA TYR A 33 -13.18 -7.99 -14.40
C TYR A 33 -12.39 -6.89 -13.66
N TYR A 34 -12.16 -7.07 -12.35
CA TYR A 34 -11.29 -6.21 -11.55
C TYR A 34 -9.95 -6.90 -11.25
N PRO A 35 -8.80 -6.22 -11.43
CA PRO A 35 -7.50 -6.74 -11.03
C PRO A 35 -7.46 -7.00 -9.52
N GLN A 36 -6.88 -8.12 -9.13
CA GLN A 36 -6.63 -8.43 -7.72
C GLN A 36 -5.29 -7.84 -7.31
N LEU A 37 -5.33 -6.84 -6.44
CA LEU A 37 -4.15 -6.18 -5.91
C LEU A 37 -3.39 -7.15 -5.00
N GLY A 38 -2.11 -7.34 -5.28
CA GLY A 38 -1.21 -8.19 -4.51
C GLY A 38 -0.37 -7.42 -3.51
N LEU A 39 0.16 -6.25 -3.90
CA LEU A 39 0.98 -5.42 -3.02
C LEU A 39 0.95 -3.96 -3.47
N ILE A 40 1.02 -3.03 -2.52
CA ILE A 40 1.31 -1.62 -2.79
C ILE A 40 2.68 -1.31 -2.18
N GLN A 41 3.52 -0.63 -2.95
CA GLN A 41 4.85 -0.21 -2.53
C GLN A 41 4.89 1.31 -2.42
N LEU A 42 5.40 1.81 -1.30
CA LEU A 42 5.55 3.23 -1.05
C LEU A 42 7.00 3.52 -0.69
N PHE A 43 7.58 4.55 -1.29
CA PHE A 43 8.89 5.08 -0.91
C PHE A 43 8.79 6.58 -0.63
N ASP A 44 9.25 6.98 0.56
CA ASP A 44 9.14 8.36 1.06
C ASP A 44 10.41 9.21 0.85
N GLY A 45 11.41 8.66 0.15
CA GLY A 45 12.74 9.24 -0.02
C GLY A 45 13.81 8.65 0.92
N ALA A 46 13.41 7.96 1.99
CA ALA A 46 14.31 7.33 2.96
C ALA A 46 13.92 5.88 3.28
N ASN A 47 12.63 5.58 3.39
CA ASN A 47 12.07 4.31 3.82
C ASN A 47 11.17 3.72 2.75
N VAL A 48 11.25 2.39 2.59
CA VAL A 48 10.34 1.61 1.74
C VAL A 48 9.31 0.91 2.62
N ALA A 49 8.03 1.17 2.36
CA ALA A 49 6.92 0.45 2.94
C ALA A 49 6.29 -0.49 1.90
N LEU A 50 6.04 -1.73 2.32
CA LEU A 50 5.31 -2.73 1.56
C LEU A 50 3.97 -2.94 2.26
N ILE A 51 2.88 -2.60 1.59
CA ILE A 51 1.51 -2.63 2.10
C ILE A 51 0.80 -3.82 1.48
N ASP A 52 0.35 -4.74 2.32
CA ASP A 52 -0.46 -5.89 1.92
C ASP A 52 -1.94 -5.51 1.95
N PRO A 53 -2.61 -5.37 0.80
CA PRO A 53 -4.01 -4.96 0.74
C PRO A 53 -4.97 -6.01 1.29
N LEU A 54 -4.56 -7.28 1.46
CA LEU A 54 -5.45 -8.35 1.94
C LEU A 54 -5.81 -8.21 3.42
N GLY A 55 -4.92 -7.58 4.19
CA GLY A 55 -5.09 -7.28 5.62
C GLY A 55 -5.71 -5.91 5.90
N ILE A 56 -5.87 -5.06 4.89
CA ILE A 56 -6.44 -3.71 5.01
C ILE A 56 -7.94 -3.74 4.69
N SER A 57 -8.76 -3.24 5.61
CA SER A 57 -10.22 -3.32 5.50
C SER A 57 -10.78 -2.51 4.32
N ASP A 58 -10.16 -1.37 4.03
CA ASP A 58 -10.65 -0.42 3.01
C ASP A 58 -10.22 -0.79 1.58
N CYS A 59 -9.12 -1.53 1.42
CA CYS A 59 -8.62 -1.99 0.13
C CYS A 59 -9.38 -3.21 -0.42
N ARG A 60 -10.37 -3.72 0.32
CA ARG A 60 -11.10 -4.96 0.01
C ARG A 60 -12.41 -4.76 -0.77
N ARG A 61 -12.72 -3.53 -1.19
CA ARG A 61 -13.97 -3.16 -1.89
C ARG A 61 -13.83 -3.09 -3.40
#